data_AF-A0A2V9MYQ2-F1
#
_entry.id   AF-A0A2V9MYQ2-F1
#
_cell.length_a   1.000
_cell.length_b   1.000
_cell.length_c   1.000
_cell.angle_alpha   90.00
_cell.angle_beta   90.00
_cell.angle_gamma   90.00
#
_symmetry.space_group_name_H-M   'P 1'
#
loop_
_entity.id
_entity.type
_entity.pdbx_description
1 polymer ?
#
loop_
_entity_poly.entity_id
_entity_poly.type
_entity_poly.pdbx_seq_one_letter_code
_entity_poly.pdbx_strand_id
1 'polypeptide(L)' 'MMLKALIAFLALNVACSAQEIAVAAAADLRPAMEEIVTKFEQSQPGTAVKVTYGSSGNFFQQIQNGAPFDLF' A
#
# COMPACT_ATOMS: atom_id res chain seq x y z
N MET A 1 -26.81 6.66 -30.24
CA MET A 1 -26.68 5.41 -29.46
C MET A 1 -25.22 4.98 -29.30
N MET A 2 -24.41 4.98 -30.37
CA MET A 2 -22.95 4.67 -30.30
C MET A 2 -22.14 5.58 -29.36
N LEU A 3 -22.41 6.89 -29.29
CA LEU A 3 -21.67 7.81 -28.42
C LEU A 3 -21.85 7.52 -26.92
N LYS A 4 -23.05 7.08 -26.52
CA LYS A 4 -23.34 6.70 -25.12
C LYS A 4 -22.60 5.41 -24.72
N ALA A 5 -22.48 4.47 -25.64
CA ALA A 5 -21.72 3.23 -25.42
C ALA A 5 -20.21 3.50 -25.27
N LEU A 6 -19.67 4.44 -26.04
CA LEU A 6 -18.27 4.84 -25.95
C LEU A 6 -17.93 5.52 -24.61
N ILE A 7 -18.82 6.38 -24.11
CA ILE A 7 -18.65 7.05 -22.81
C ILE A 7 -18.72 6.05 -21.65
N ALA A 8 -19.62 5.05 -21.73
CA ALA A 8 -19.72 4.00 -20.71
C ALA A 8 -18.47 3.10 -20.66
N PHE A 9 -17.85 2.80 -21.81
CA PHE A 9 -16.62 2.00 -21.87
C PHE A 9 -15.41 2.72 -21.28
N LEU A 10 -15.34 4.05 -21.43
CA LEU A 10 -14.25 4.85 -20.88
C LEU A 10 -14.33 4.96 -19.34
N ALA A 11 -15.55 4.94 -18.78
CA ALA A 11 -15.76 5.01 -17.34
C ALA A 11 -15.31 3.73 -16.59
N LEU A 12 -15.32 2.56 -17.23
CA LEU A 12 -14.88 1.31 -16.61
C LEU A 12 -13.36 1.21 -16.44
N ASN A 13 -12.57 1.99 -17.19
CA ASN A 13 -11.10 1.92 -17.13
C ASN A 13 -10.49 2.76 -15.97
N VAL A 14 -11.31 3.55 -15.27
CA VAL A 14 -10.84 4.49 -14.23
C VAL A 14 -10.76 3.86 -12.82
N ALA A 15 -11.22 2.61 -12.64
CA ALA A 15 -11.26 1.97 -11.33
C ALA A 15 -9.97 1.23 -10.92
N CYS A 16 -8.83 1.48 -11.59
CA CYS A 16 -7.54 0.97 -11.14
C CYS A 16 -6.93 1.97 -10.14
N SER A 17 -7.41 1.95 -8.89
CA SER A 17 -6.74 2.69 -7.82
C SER A 17 -5.41 1.99 -7.53
N ALA A 18 -4.30 2.73 -7.58
CA ALA A 18 -3.02 2.23 -7.10
C ALA A 18 -3.20 1.80 -5.64
N GLN A 19 -2.99 0.51 -5.36
CA GLN A 19 -3.15 -0.04 -4.01
C GLN A 19 -1.90 0.35 -3.21
N GLU A 20 -2.09 1.15 -2.17
CA GLU A 20 -1.04 1.45 -1.18
C GLU A 20 -1.05 0.37 -0.12
N ILE A 21 0.11 -0.25 0.14
CA ILE A 21 0.31 -1.26 1.18
C ILE A 21 0.81 -0.55 2.44
N ALA A 22 0.02 -0.58 3.51
CA ALA A 22 0.37 -0.03 4.80
C ALA A 22 1.16 -1.06 5.63
N VAL A 23 2.43 -0.77 5.89
CA VAL A 23 3.34 -1.64 6.66
C VAL A 23 3.69 -0.98 7.99
N ALA A 24 3.54 -1.71 9.09
CA ALA A 24 4.12 -1.35 10.39
C ALA A 24 5.44 -2.09 10.58
N ALA A 25 6.54 -1.39 10.85
CA ALA A 25 7.84 -2.01 11.02
C ALA A 25 8.56 -1.49 12.26
N ALA A 26 9.26 -2.37 12.97
CA ALA A 26 10.10 -1.95 14.10
C ALA A 26 11.16 -0.93 13.64
N ALA A 27 11.46 0.06 14.50
CA ALA A 27 12.29 1.20 14.11
C ALA A 27 13.74 0.85 13.74
N ASP A 28 14.25 -0.28 14.23
CA ASP A 28 15.54 -0.88 13.91
C ASP A 28 15.57 -1.58 12.54
N LEU A 29 14.42 -1.93 11.97
CA LEU A 29 14.29 -2.52 10.63
C LEU A 29 14.37 -1.51 9.49
N ARG A 30 14.34 -0.20 9.78
CA ARG A 30 14.32 0.87 8.77
C ARG A 30 15.34 0.73 7.64
N PRO A 31 16.66 0.53 7.90
CA PRO A 31 17.62 0.40 6.81
C PRO A 31 17.31 -0.80 5.89
N ALA A 32 16.84 -1.91 6.45
CA ALA A 32 16.47 -3.10 5.67
C ALA A 32 15.17 -2.87 4.89
N MET A 33 14.18 -2.23 5.52
CA MET A 33 12.88 -1.96 4.90
C MET A 33 12.99 -0.97 3.74
N GLU A 34 13.85 0.04 3.82
CA GLU A 34 14.11 0.97 2.70
C GLU A 34 14.64 0.22 1.47
N GLU A 35 15.55 -0.74 1.65
CA GLU A 35 16.07 -1.57 0.56
C GLU A 35 14.97 -2.49 -0.03
N ILE A 36 14.17 -3.12 0.84
CA ILE A 36 13.08 -4.01 0.44
C ILE A 36 12.01 -3.26 -0.35
N VAL A 37 11.56 -2.09 0.15
CA VAL A 37 10.55 -1.25 -0.49
C VAL A 37 11.03 -0.81 -1.86
N THR A 38 12.28 -0.32 -1.96
CA THR A 38 12.86 0.11 -3.23
C THR A 38 12.85 -1.01 -4.28
N LYS A 39 13.27 -2.22 -3.89
CA LYS A 39 13.28 -3.38 -4.79
C LYS A 39 11.87 -3.84 -5.17
N PHE A 40 10.93 -3.78 -4.24
CA PHE A 40 9.54 -4.17 -4.47
C PHE A 40 8.83 -3.22 -5.42
N GLU A 41 8.95 -1.90 -5.23
CA GLU A 41 8.31 -0.92 -6.11
C GLU A 41 8.89 -0.95 -7.54
N GLN A 42 10.17 -1.33 -7.67
CA GLN A 42 10.79 -1.60 -8.98
C GLN A 42 10.23 -2.85 -9.66
N SER A 43 9.99 -3.92 -8.91
CA SER A 43 9.48 -5.18 -9.47
C SER A 43 7.96 -5.17 -9.70
N GLN A 44 7.23 -4.35 -8.95
CA GLN A 44 5.79 -4.19 -9.05
C GLN A 44 5.39 -2.72 -9.29
N PRO A 45 5.59 -2.20 -10.52
CA PRO A 45 5.22 -0.83 -10.85
C PRO A 45 3.73 -0.55 -10.59
N GLY A 46 3.44 0.58 -9.94
CA GLY A 46 2.07 1.00 -9.64
C GLY A 46 1.50 0.50 -8.30
N THR A 47 2.28 -0.25 -7.52
CA THR A 47 1.96 -0.57 -6.12
C THR A 47 2.85 0.29 -5.22
N ALA A 48 2.24 1.07 -4.33
CA ALA A 48 2.98 1.92 -3.39
C ALA A 48 3.11 1.21 -2.04
N VAL A 49 4.24 1.36 -1.36
CA VAL A 49 4.41 0.81 -0.01
C VAL A 49 4.66 1.94 0.98
N LYS A 50 3.80 2.04 2.00
CA LYS A 50 3.90 3.02 3.07
C LYS A 50 4.32 2.35 4.36
N VAL A 51 5.57 2.55 4.75
CA VAL A 51 6.12 1.99 5.99
C VAL A 51 6.03 3.01 7.13
N THR A 52 5.44 2.60 8.25
CA THR A 52 5.41 3.35 9.52
C THR A 52 6.37 2.69 10.50
N TYR A 53 7.33 3.46 11.02
CA TYR A 53 8.36 2.96 11.95
C TYR A 53 8.02 3.29 13.40
N GLY A 54 8.25 2.33 14.30
CA GLY A 54 7.91 2.48 15.72
C GLY A 54 8.32 1.28 16.57
N SER A 55 7.85 1.21 17.82
CA SER A 55 8.02 0.03 18.66
C SER A 55 7.04 -1.06 18.23
N SER A 56 7.51 -2.31 18.13
CA SER A 56 6.66 -3.47 17.83
C SER A 56 5.53 -3.64 18.86
N GLY A 57 5.80 -3.35 20.14
CA GLY A 57 4.78 -3.37 21.18
C GLY A 57 3.67 -2.34 20.96
N ASN A 58 4.02 -1.15 20.44
CA ASN A 58 3.03 -0.11 20.12
C ASN A 58 2.16 -0.55 18.93
N PHE A 59 2.76 -1.06 17.86
CA PHE A 59 2.01 -1.57 16.71
C PHE A 59 1.14 -2.77 17.06
N PHE A 60 1.61 -3.68 17.90
CA PHE A 60 0.82 -4.79 18.39
C PHE A 60 -0.45 -4.32 19.13
N GLN A 61 -0.34 -3.26 19.94
CA GLN A 61 -1.51 -2.65 20.58
C GLN A 61 -2.42 -1.95 19.57
N GLN A 62 -1.85 -1.22 18.60
CA GLN A 62 -2.63 -0.55 17.55
C GLN A 62 -3.41 -1.54 16.68
N ILE A 63 -2.77 -2.64 16.24
CA ILE A 63 -3.39 -3.68 15.41
C ILE A 63 -4.52 -4.38 16.17
N GLN A 64 -4.32 -4.69 17.45
CA GLN A 64 -5.41 -5.22 18.29
C GLN A 64 -6.58 -4.23 18.43
N ASN A 65 -6.31 -2.93 18.40
CA ASN A 65 -7.31 -1.86 18.42
C ASN A 65 -7.86 -1.51 17.02
N GLY A 66 -7.55 -2.31 15.99
CA GLY A 66 -8.10 -2.14 14.64
C GLY A 66 -7.35 -1.17 13.74
N ALA A 67 -6.07 -0.88 14.03
CA ALA A 67 -5.25 -0.10 13.11
C ALA A 67 -5.13 -0.82 11.75
N PRO A 68 -5.36 -0.11 10.64
CA PRO A 68 -5.48 -0.70 9.31
C PRO A 68 -4.11 -0.89 8.65
N PHE A 69 -3.24 -1.73 9.25
CA PHE A 69 -2.01 -2.18 8.61
C PHE A 69 -2.26 -3.46 7.82
N ASP A 70 -1.67 -3.56 6.64
CA ASP A 70 -1.70 -4.76 5.79
C ASP A 70 -0.61 -5.76 6.20
N LEU A 71 0.49 -5.26 6.79
CA LEU A 71 1.65 -6.04 7.21
C LEU A 71 2.25 -5.50 8.53
N PHE A 72 2.65 -6.39 9.42
CA PHE A 72 3.38 -6.12 10.67
C PHE A 72 4.45 -7.17 10.93
#